data_AF-A0A7X7B6H0-F1
#
_entry.id   AF-A0A7X7B6H0-F1
#
_cell.length_a   1.000
_cell.length_b   1.000
_cell.length_c   1.000
_cell.angle_alpha   90.00
_cell.angle_beta   90.00
_cell.angle_gamma   90.00
#
_symmetry.space_group_name_H-M   'P 1'
#
loop_
_entity.id
_entity.type
_entity.pdbx_description
1 polymer ?
#
loop_
_entity_poly.entity_id
_entity_poly.type
_entity_poly.pdbx_seq_one_letter_code
_entity_poly.pdbx_strand_id
1 'polypeptide(L)'
;MSPWVNVERGAEGIGRDFVFSRKPSPAYLAESQWDPEVVEKDLVETRDICRKYGCPVEFILKDISTVKYQPQRLWEWAKIAQRVCEA
;
A
#
# COMPACT_ATOMS: atom_id res chain seq x y z
N MET A 1 9.23 -3.97 1.71
CA MET A 1 8.86 -4.17 0.30
C MET A 1 8.53 -2.82 -0.35
N SER A 2 9.46 -2.27 -1.15
CA SER A 2 9.37 -0.93 -1.76
C SER A 2 8.28 -0.86 -2.86
N PRO A 3 7.97 0.32 -3.42
CA PRO A 3 7.03 0.44 -4.55
C PRO A 3 7.41 -0.36 -5.79
N TRP A 4 8.68 -0.72 -5.93
CA TRP A 4 9.24 -1.41 -7.09
C TRP A 4 9.30 -2.93 -6.92
N VAL A 5 8.82 -3.44 -5.78
CA VAL A 5 8.85 -4.87 -5.49
C VAL A 5 7.91 -5.62 -6.44
N ASN A 6 8.31 -6.82 -6.86
CA ASN A 6 7.34 -7.78 -7.37
C ASN A 6 6.63 -8.41 -6.16
N VAL A 7 5.37 -8.03 -5.93
CA VAL A 7 4.63 -8.44 -4.73
C VAL A 7 4.46 -9.95 -4.67
N GLU A 8 4.12 -10.58 -5.80
CA GLU A 8 3.93 -12.04 -5.93
C GLU A 8 5.18 -12.81 -5.49
N ARG A 9 6.32 -12.51 -6.11
CA ARG A 9 7.61 -13.17 -5.79
C ARG A 9 8.05 -12.89 -4.36
N GLY A 10 7.78 -11.69 -3.85
CA GLY A 10 8.10 -11.33 -2.48
C GLY A 10 7.27 -12.11 -1.46
N ALA A 11 5.96 -12.22 -1.67
CA ALA A 11 5.04 -12.91 -0.77
C ALA A 11 5.27 -14.42 -0.79
N GLU A 12 5.48 -15.00 -1.98
CA GLU A 12 5.88 -16.41 -2.13
C GLU A 12 7.17 -16.73 -1.38
N GLY A 13 8.18 -15.87 -1.51
CA GLY A 13 9.50 -16.10 -0.93
C GLY A 13 9.56 -16.01 0.60
N ILE A 14 8.77 -15.13 1.22
CA ILE A 14 8.78 -14.95 2.68
C ILE A 14 7.71 -15.77 3.40
N GLY A 15 6.60 -16.09 2.73
CA GLY A 15 5.50 -16.86 3.28
C GLY A 15 4.98 -16.30 4.61
N ARG A 16 4.70 -17.20 5.56
CA ARG A 16 4.09 -16.86 6.86
C ARG A 16 5.06 -16.43 7.95
N ASP A 17 6.36 -16.65 7.76
CA ASP A 17 7.37 -16.49 8.82
C ASP A 17 7.78 -15.02 9.03
N PHE A 18 7.41 -14.13 8.11
CA PHE A 18 7.71 -12.71 8.14
C PHE A 18 6.47 -11.88 7.82
N VAL A 19 6.48 -10.63 8.26
CA VAL A 19 5.48 -9.63 7.85
C VAL A 19 5.90 -9.00 6.53
N PHE A 20 5.02 -9.04 5.53
CA PHE A 20 5.17 -8.29 4.29
C PHE A 20 4.97 -6.79 4.57
N SER A 21 6.06 -6.11 4.94
CA SER A 21 6.08 -4.67 5.18
C SER A 21 6.03 -3.90 3.86
N ARG A 22 4.82 -3.62 3.34
CA ARG A 22 4.61 -2.90 2.08
C ARG A 22 4.78 -1.40 2.29
N LYS A 23 5.57 -0.77 1.42
CA LYS A 23 5.75 0.68 1.30
C LYS A 23 5.19 1.14 -0.05
N PRO A 24 3.89 1.45 -0.14
CA PRO A 24 3.23 1.92 -1.37
C PRO A 24 3.91 3.15 -1.97
N SER A 25 3.66 3.43 -3.25
CA SER A 25 4.23 4.61 -3.90
C SER A 25 3.66 5.89 -3.25
N PRO A 26 4.50 6.77 -2.68
CA PRO A 26 4.01 8.06 -2.19
C PRO A 26 3.61 9.01 -3.33
N ALA A 27 3.96 8.68 -4.58
CA ALA A 27 3.65 9.51 -5.75
C ALA A 27 2.15 9.72 -5.96
N TYR A 28 1.30 8.75 -5.58
CA TYR A 28 -0.16 8.87 -5.67
C TYR A 28 -0.71 10.10 -4.93
N LEU A 29 -0.06 10.50 -3.83
CA LEU A 29 -0.45 11.69 -3.06
C LEU A 29 -0.05 13.00 -3.74
N ALA A 30 0.92 12.95 -4.66
CA ALA A 30 1.48 14.10 -5.36
C ALA A 30 0.92 14.28 -6.79
N GLU A 31 -0.01 13.43 -7.23
CA GLU A 31 -0.64 13.53 -8.55
C GLU A 31 -1.42 14.84 -8.74
N SER A 32 -1.56 15.31 -9.99
CA SER A 32 -2.27 16.58 -10.30
C SER A 32 -3.69 16.57 -9.75
N GLN A 33 -4.38 15.45 -9.91
CA GLN A 33 -5.68 15.18 -9.32
C GLN A 33 -5.54 14.02 -8.33
N TRP A 34 -6.28 14.10 -7.23
CA TRP A 34 -6.31 13.02 -6.25
C TRP A 34 -7.21 11.90 -6.78
N ASP A 35 -6.66 10.68 -6.85
CA ASP A 35 -7.36 9.49 -7.31
C ASP A 35 -7.31 8.41 -6.21
N PRO A 36 -8.38 8.27 -5.40
CA PRO A 36 -8.43 7.29 -4.33
C PRO A 36 -8.54 5.85 -4.85
N GLU A 37 -9.04 5.63 -6.07
CA GLU A 37 -9.24 4.29 -6.63
C GLU A 37 -7.91 3.63 -6.98
N VAL A 38 -6.95 4.41 -7.49
CA VAL A 38 -5.59 3.91 -7.76
C VAL A 38 -4.90 3.45 -6.47
N VAL A 39 -5.08 4.19 -5.37
CA VAL A 39 -4.57 3.80 -4.06
C VAL A 39 -5.25 2.52 -3.59
N GLU A 40 -6.58 2.46 -3.62
CA GLU A 40 -7.32 1.28 -3.17
C GLU A 40 -6.92 0.03 -3.94
N LYS A 41 -6.77 0.15 -5.27
CA LYS A 41 -6.33 -0.95 -6.13
C LYS A 41 -4.94 -1.49 -5.76
N ASP A 42 -3.93 -0.64 -5.58
CA ASP A 42 -2.57 -1.07 -5.19
C ASP A 42 -2.55 -1.80 -3.84
N LEU A 43 -3.34 -1.31 -2.87
CA LEU A 43 -3.42 -1.91 -1.55
C LEU A 43 -4.19 -3.24 -1.57
N VAL A 44 -5.32 -3.32 -2.27
CA VAL A 44 -6.11 -4.54 -2.42
C VAL A 44 -5.31 -5.63 -3.13
N GLU A 45 -4.65 -5.29 -4.24
CA GLU A 45 -3.79 -6.22 -4.97
C GLU A 45 -2.69 -6.77 -4.06
N THR A 46 -2.02 -5.90 -3.29
CA THR A 46 -0.99 -6.34 -2.34
C THR A 46 -1.57 -7.28 -1.27
N ARG A 47 -2.69 -6.92 -0.65
CA ARG A 47 -3.35 -7.74 0.38
C ARG A 47 -3.73 -9.11 -0.15
N ASP A 48 -4.34 -9.17 -1.32
CA ASP A 48 -4.85 -10.40 -1.91
C ASP A 48 -3.71 -11.37 -2.27
N ILE A 49 -2.61 -10.83 -2.80
CA ILE A 49 -1.39 -11.60 -3.03
C ILE A 49 -0.81 -12.11 -1.71
N CYS A 50 -0.70 -11.27 -0.67
CA CYS A 50 -0.19 -11.71 0.63
C CYS A 50 -1.07 -12.80 1.23
N ARG A 51 -2.41 -12.65 1.13
CA ARG A 51 -3.39 -13.64 1.59
C ARG A 51 -3.24 -14.97 0.84
N LYS A 52 -3.02 -14.95 -0.47
CA LYS A 52 -2.76 -16.15 -1.29
C LYS A 52 -1.59 -16.98 -0.76
N TYR A 53 -0.52 -16.32 -0.29
CA TYR A 53 0.69 -16.99 0.23
C TYR A 53 0.73 -17.14 1.77
N GLY A 54 -0.37 -16.81 2.46
CA GLY A 54 -0.45 -16.90 3.92
C GLY A 54 0.49 -15.92 4.64
N CYS A 55 0.82 -14.80 3.99
CA CYS A 55 1.74 -13.79 4.51
C CYS A 55 0.97 -12.68 5.25
N PRO A 56 1.28 -12.39 6.53
CA PRO A 56 0.79 -11.20 7.20
C PRO A 56 1.28 -9.94 6.48
N VAL A 57 0.41 -8.96 6.25
CA VAL A 57 0.75 -7.71 5.55
C VAL A 57 0.58 -6.50 6.47
N GLU A 58 1.51 -5.56 6.37
CA GLU A 58 1.35 -4.20 6.91
C GLU A 58 1.57 -3.17 5.79
N PHE A 59 0.83 -2.06 5.84
CA PHE A 59 1.03 -0.93 4.93
C PHE A 59 1.66 0.24 5.69
N ILE A 60 2.83 0.67 5.25
CA ILE A 60 3.55 1.81 5.81
C ILE A 60 3.79 2.83 4.70
N LEU A 61 3.13 3.98 4.78
CA LEU A 61 3.46 5.13 3.96
C LEU A 61 4.75 5.76 4.48
N LYS A 62 5.85 5.60 3.74
CA LYS A 62 7.17 6.15 4.09
C LYS A 62 7.32 7.60 3.61
N ASP A 63 8.54 8.14 3.68
CA ASP A 63 8.92 9.53 3.41
C ASP A 63 8.15 10.14 2.21
N ILE A 64 7.40 11.19 2.49
CA ILE A 64 6.70 12.01 1.48
C ILE A 64 7.42 13.35 1.36
N SER A 65 7.64 13.81 0.13
CA SER A 65 8.23 15.14 -0.13
C SER A 65 7.16 16.20 -0.37
N THR A 66 5.96 15.81 -0.79
CA THR A 66 4.84 16.72 -1.04
C THR A 66 3.52 15.97 -1.11
N VAL A 67 2.44 16.71 -0.86
CA VAL A 67 1.04 16.29 -1.06
C VAL A 67 0.29 17.35 -1.89
N LYS A 68 1.03 18.12 -2.71
CA LYS A 68 0.52 19.28 -3.48
C LYS A 68 -0.28 20.27 -2.62
N TYR A 69 0.24 20.58 -1.44
CA TYR A 69 -0.38 21.47 -0.45
C TYR A 69 -1.80 21.03 -0.02
N GLN A 70 -2.11 19.73 -0.14
CA GLN A 70 -3.40 19.13 0.21
C GLN A 70 -3.21 18.01 1.25
N PRO A 71 -2.99 18.35 2.53
CA PRO A 71 -2.76 17.37 3.59
C PRO A 71 -3.90 16.35 3.76
N GLN A 72 -5.14 16.72 3.39
CA GLN A 72 -6.30 15.84 3.46
C GLN A 72 -6.16 14.54 2.65
N ARG A 73 -5.31 14.53 1.62
CA ARG A 73 -4.99 13.31 0.85
C ARG A 73 -4.41 12.20 1.74
N LEU A 74 -3.68 12.57 2.80
CA LEU A 74 -3.16 11.61 3.78
C LEU A 74 -4.27 10.99 4.63
N TRP A 75 -5.28 11.75 5.02
CA TRP A 75 -6.41 11.24 5.79
C TRP A 75 -7.24 10.28 4.97
N GLU A 76 -7.47 10.61 3.71
CA GLU A 76 -8.18 9.73 2.78
C GLU A 76 -7.38 8.46 2.50
N TRP A 77 -6.07 8.58 2.24
CA TRP A 77 -5.18 7.42 2.12
C TRP A 77 -5.26 6.50 3.35
N ALA A 78 -5.22 7.07 4.56
CA ALA A 78 -5.31 6.29 5.81
C ALA A 78 -6.65 5.56 5.94
N LYS A 79 -7.76 6.21 5.59
CA LYS A 79 -9.10 5.59 5.57
C LYS A 79 -9.20 4.45 4.56
N ILE A 80 -8.61 4.63 3.37
CA ILE A 80 -8.55 3.58 2.34
C ILE A 80 -7.74 2.40 2.86
N ALA A 81 -6.54 2.64 3.38
CA ALA A 81 -5.68 1.59 3.93
C ALA A 81 -6.36 0.82 5.07
N GLN A 82 -7.03 1.51 5.99
CA GLN A 82 -7.80 0.88 7.06
C GLN A 82 -8.89 -0.05 6.52
N ARG A 83 -9.73 0.45 5.61
CA ARG A 83 -10.81 -0.34 4.99
C ARG A 83 -10.28 -1.57 4.25
N VAL A 84 -9.13 -1.46 3.58
CA VAL A 84 -8.51 -2.61 2.90
C VAL A 84 -8.01 -3.64 3.91
N CYS A 85 -7.42 -3.22 5.03
CA CYS A 85 -6.96 -4.12 6.09
C CYS A 85 -8.10 -4.84 6.82
N GLU A 86 -9.25 -4.20 6.98
CA GLU A 86 -10.41 -4.75 7.70
C GLU A 86 -11.26 -5.74 6.88
N ALA A 87 -11.07 -5.79 5.54
CA ALA A 87 -11.81 -6.64 4.60
C ALA A 87 -11.10 -7.95 4.25
#